data_AF-A0A1X2FJF0-F1
#
_entry.id   AF-A0A1X2FJF0-F1
#
_cell.length_a   1.000
_cell.length_b   1.000
_cell.length_c   1.000
_cell.angle_alpha   90.00
_cell.angle_beta   90.00
_cell.angle_gamma   90.00
#
_symmetry.space_group_name_H-M   'P 1'
#
loop_
_entity.id
_entity.type
_entity.pdbx_description
1 polymer ?
#
loop_
_entity_poly.entity_id
_entity_poly.type
_entity_poly.pdbx_seq_one_letter_code
_entity_poly.pdbx_strand_id
1 'polypeptide(L)'
;MEDGTSCSDEDQVRAAALDAARRIASNRITNRLTAAGMTPPGDAEHITAVLLAADSTDPQWGALSAYRLNWSLDVLSLVSNALVERRRQRIRTPDVDAVAAALEAGATWKQIGEAVGSMPAVAHGRYRQRL
;
A
#
# COMPACT_ATOMS: atom_id res chain seq x y z
N MET A 1 -30.18 17.72 7.25
CA MET A 1 -29.78 17.00 6.03
C MET A 1 -28.43 17.54 5.62
N GLU A 2 -27.36 17.05 6.25
CA GLU A 2 -25.96 17.39 5.92
C GLU A 2 -25.10 16.17 6.21
N ASP A 3 -25.20 15.11 5.39
CA ASP A 3 -24.40 13.88 5.57
C ASP A 3 -23.86 13.32 4.23
N GLY A 4 -24.01 14.06 3.12
CA GLY A 4 -23.54 13.63 1.80
C GLY A 4 -22.09 14.01 1.49
N THR A 5 -21.64 15.19 1.93
CA THR A 5 -20.33 15.76 1.57
C THR A 5 -19.18 15.12 2.36
N SER A 6 -19.43 14.77 3.64
CA SER A 6 -18.40 14.22 4.53
C SER A 6 -17.90 12.83 4.12
N CYS A 7 -18.74 11.99 3.49
CA CYS A 7 -18.31 10.66 3.03
C CYS A 7 -17.40 10.75 1.80
N SER A 8 -17.74 11.62 0.84
CA SER A 8 -16.96 11.85 -0.38
C SER A 8 -15.57 12.43 -0.06
N ASP A 9 -15.48 13.37 0.86
CA ASP A 9 -14.21 13.99 1.24
C ASP A 9 -13.28 13.01 1.99
N GLU A 10 -13.84 12.17 2.86
CA GLU A 10 -13.06 11.15 3.57
C GLU A 10 -12.51 10.07 2.61
N ASP A 11 -13.28 9.67 1.61
CA ASP A 11 -12.84 8.70 0.61
C ASP A 11 -11.81 9.30 -0.36
N GLN A 12 -11.98 10.56 -0.76
CA GLN A 12 -10.96 11.29 -1.53
C GLN A 12 -9.64 11.40 -0.77
N VAL A 13 -9.69 11.74 0.52
CA VAL A 13 -8.47 11.79 1.33
C VAL A 13 -7.83 10.41 1.47
N ARG A 14 -8.62 9.34 1.60
CA ARG A 14 -8.08 7.98 1.66
C ARG A 14 -7.38 7.60 0.35
N ALA A 15 -8.02 7.86 -0.79
CA ALA A 15 -7.43 7.61 -2.10
C ALA A 15 -6.12 8.40 -2.27
N ALA A 16 -6.11 9.69 -1.94
CA ALA A 16 -4.91 10.52 -2.01
C ALA A 16 -3.78 10.02 -1.07
N ALA A 17 -4.13 9.57 0.14
CA ALA A 17 -3.17 9.00 1.08
C ALA A 17 -2.57 7.67 0.57
N LEU A 18 -3.41 6.81 -0.03
CA LEU A 18 -2.97 5.56 -0.63
C LEU A 18 -2.06 5.80 -1.84
N ASP A 19 -2.40 6.75 -2.71
CA ASP A 19 -1.57 7.11 -3.86
C ASP A 19 -0.23 7.72 -3.44
N ALA A 20 -0.24 8.59 -2.43
CA ALA A 20 0.98 9.11 -1.83
C ALA A 20 1.86 8.00 -1.22
N ALA A 21 1.26 7.04 -0.50
CA ALA A 21 1.96 5.90 0.08
C ALA A 21 2.61 5.02 -1.01
N ARG A 22 1.89 4.72 -2.08
CA ARG A 22 2.39 4.00 -3.26
C ARG A 22 3.58 4.70 -3.89
N ARG A 23 3.48 6.02 -4.13
CA ARG A 23 4.57 6.83 -4.68
C ARG A 23 5.81 6.81 -3.78
N ILE A 24 5.64 6.95 -2.46
CA ILE A 24 6.74 6.91 -1.49
C ILE A 24 7.41 5.52 -1.50
N ALA A 25 6.63 4.43 -1.48
CA ALA A 25 7.16 3.07 -1.52
C ALA A 25 7.93 2.79 -2.83
N SER A 26 7.41 3.25 -3.97
CA SER A 26 8.10 3.12 -5.26
C SER A 26 9.38 3.95 -5.33
N ASN A 27 9.39 5.17 -4.79
CA ASN A 27 10.61 5.97 -4.65
C ASN A 27 11.69 5.26 -3.81
N ARG A 28 11.31 4.50 -2.77
CA ARG A 28 12.28 3.71 -2.00
C ARG A 28 12.94 2.62 -2.84
N ILE A 29 12.22 2.01 -3.78
CA ILE A 29 12.80 1.04 -4.74
C ILE A 29 13.78 1.77 -5.66
N THR A 30 13.37 2.88 -6.26
CA THR A 30 14.24 3.71 -7.12
C THR A 30 15.54 4.08 -6.40
N ASN A 31 15.44 4.59 -5.17
CA ASN A 31 16.60 4.98 -4.36
C ASN A 31 17.53 3.80 -4.07
N ARG A 32 16.98 2.62 -3.76
CA ARG A 32 17.78 1.41 -3.52
C ARG A 32 18.51 0.94 -4.77
N LEU A 33 17.85 0.95 -5.93
CA LEU A 33 18.46 0.58 -7.21
C LEU A 33 19.58 1.55 -7.59
N THR A 34 19.31 2.86 -7.50
CA THR A 34 20.30 3.91 -7.78
C THR A 34 21.50 3.80 -6.84
N ALA A 35 21.28 3.58 -5.54
CA ALA A 35 22.37 3.42 -4.57
C ALA A 35 23.23 2.16 -4.85
N ALA A 36 22.66 1.14 -5.48
CA ALA A 36 23.38 -0.05 -5.94
C ALA A 36 24.06 0.13 -7.32
N GLY A 37 24.02 1.33 -7.90
CA GLY A 37 24.57 1.62 -9.23
C GLY A 37 23.74 1.07 -10.38
N MET A 38 22.49 0.64 -10.13
CA MET A 38 21.58 0.14 -11.16
C MET A 38 20.74 1.27 -11.73
N THR A 39 20.39 1.17 -13.02
CA THR A 39 19.39 2.06 -13.62
C THR A 39 18.00 1.56 -13.27
N PRO A 40 17.16 2.35 -12.58
CA PRO A 40 15.79 1.96 -12.29
C PRO A 40 14.96 1.83 -13.58
N PRO A 41 14.00 0.90 -13.64
CA PRO A 41 13.21 0.63 -14.85
C PRO A 41 12.25 1.77 -15.23
N GLY A 42 12.10 2.79 -14.39
CA GLY A 42 11.27 3.97 -14.62
C GLY A 42 11.23 4.86 -13.37
N ASP A 43 10.36 5.87 -13.40
CA ASP A 43 10.06 6.66 -12.22
C ASP A 43 9.11 5.92 -11.25
N ALA A 44 8.78 6.56 -10.13
CA ALA A 44 7.93 5.95 -9.10
C ALA A 44 6.48 5.71 -9.56
N GLU A 45 5.95 6.51 -10.48
CA GLU A 45 4.59 6.32 -11.00
C GLU A 45 4.58 5.09 -11.92
N HIS A 46 5.59 4.97 -12.78
CA HIS A 46 5.78 3.80 -13.64
C HIS A 46 5.97 2.51 -12.83
N ILE A 47 6.85 2.52 -11.82
CA ILE A 47 7.06 1.36 -10.92
C ILE A 47 5.76 0.98 -10.20
N THR A 48 4.98 1.96 -9.75
CA THR A 48 3.69 1.72 -9.11
C THR A 48 2.73 1.02 -10.06
N ALA A 49 2.62 1.50 -11.30
CA ALA A 49 1.74 0.92 -12.31
C ALA A 49 2.10 -0.55 -12.59
N VAL A 50 3.39 -0.86 -12.80
CA VAL A 50 3.84 -2.24 -13.06
C VAL A 50 3.57 -3.16 -11.86
N LEU A 51 3.83 -2.70 -10.63
CA LEU A 51 3.62 -3.50 -9.42
C LEU A 51 2.14 -3.78 -9.12
N LEU A 52 1.26 -2.83 -9.46
CA LEU A 52 -0.19 -2.99 -9.34
C LEU A 52 -0.75 -3.90 -10.44
N ALA A 53 -0.34 -3.71 -11.70
CA ALA A 53 -0.81 -4.51 -12.82
C ALA A 53 -0.44 -6.00 -12.68
N ALA A 54 0.74 -6.27 -12.11
CA ALA A 54 1.25 -7.62 -11.89
C ALA A 54 1.23 -8.51 -13.13
N ASP A 55 1.42 -7.89 -14.29
CA ASP A 55 1.34 -8.55 -15.59
C ASP A 55 2.63 -9.33 -15.86
N SER A 56 2.52 -10.65 -15.87
CA SER A 56 3.64 -11.54 -16.18
C SER A 56 4.21 -11.39 -17.60
N THR A 57 3.48 -10.74 -18.50
CA THR A 57 3.91 -10.48 -19.88
C THR A 57 4.66 -9.15 -20.03
N ASP A 58 4.62 -8.28 -19.02
CA ASP A 58 5.39 -7.05 -18.98
C ASP A 58 6.89 -7.37 -18.73
N PRO A 59 7.81 -6.99 -19.62
CA PRO A 59 9.25 -7.22 -19.42
C PRO A 59 9.80 -6.62 -18.12
N GLN A 60 9.22 -5.52 -17.64
CA GLN A 60 9.65 -4.84 -16.42
C GLN A 60 9.12 -5.53 -15.16
N TRP A 61 8.04 -6.29 -15.27
CA TRP A 61 7.54 -7.13 -14.18
C TRP A 61 8.61 -8.13 -13.71
N GLY A 62 9.37 -8.72 -14.64
CA GLY A 62 10.46 -9.65 -14.29
C GLY A 62 11.46 -9.04 -13.30
N ALA A 63 11.83 -7.78 -13.50
CA ALA A 63 12.75 -7.07 -12.61
C ALA A 63 12.09 -6.58 -11.32
N LEU A 64 10.80 -6.21 -11.35
CA LEU A 64 10.10 -5.58 -10.23
C LEU A 64 9.37 -6.56 -9.31
N SER A 65 9.01 -7.74 -9.81
CA SER A 65 8.21 -8.75 -9.09
C SER A 65 8.81 -9.14 -7.73
N ALA A 66 10.15 -9.22 -7.64
CA ALA A 66 10.87 -9.51 -6.40
C ALA A 66 10.64 -8.47 -5.29
N TYR A 67 10.26 -7.24 -5.65
CA TYR A 67 9.98 -6.16 -4.70
C TYR A 67 8.51 -6.09 -4.29
N ARG A 68 7.59 -6.74 -5.03
CA ARG A 68 6.14 -6.55 -4.88
C ARG A 68 5.65 -6.74 -3.45
N LEU A 69 6.06 -7.83 -2.79
CA LEU A 69 5.64 -8.11 -1.41
C LEU A 69 6.08 -7.01 -0.43
N ASN A 70 7.37 -6.66 -0.45
CA ASN A 70 7.91 -5.64 0.46
C ASN A 70 7.32 -4.27 0.14
N TRP A 71 7.09 -3.97 -1.14
CA TRP A 71 6.42 -2.75 -1.58
C TRP A 71 5.00 -2.66 -1.04
N SER A 72 4.18 -3.71 -1.18
CA SER A 72 2.80 -3.71 -0.67
C SER A 72 2.75 -3.55 0.85
N LEU A 73 3.67 -4.17 1.59
CA LEU A 73 3.79 -4.00 3.04
C LEU A 73 4.22 -2.58 3.43
N ASP A 74 5.16 -1.98 2.69
CA ASP A 74 5.58 -0.59 2.88
C ASP A 74 4.41 0.38 2.64
N VAL A 75 3.63 0.18 1.57
CA VAL A 75 2.42 0.98 1.28
C VAL A 75 1.43 0.89 2.42
N LEU A 76 1.15 -0.34 2.88
CA LEU A 76 0.22 -0.58 3.98
C LEU A 76 0.68 0.08 5.29
N SER A 77 1.98 0.04 5.58
CA SER A 77 2.57 0.69 6.75
C SER A 77 2.47 2.22 6.66
N LEU A 78 2.79 2.79 5.50
CA LEU A 78 2.74 4.23 5.26
C LEU A 78 1.31 4.78 5.39
N VAL A 79 0.34 4.13 4.74
CA VAL A 79 -1.06 4.60 4.78
C VAL A 79 -1.65 4.45 6.19
N SER A 80 -1.32 3.37 6.90
CA SER A 80 -1.74 3.18 8.29
C SER A 80 -1.21 4.29 9.21
N ASN A 81 0.06 4.67 9.06
CA ASN A 81 0.67 5.73 9.85
C ASN A 81 0.09 7.11 9.51
N ALA A 82 -0.05 7.44 8.21
CA ALA A 82 -0.61 8.71 7.76
C ALA A 82 -2.05 8.91 8.23
N LEU A 83 -2.83 7.83 8.22
CA LEU A 83 -4.18 7.82 8.76
C LEU A 83 -4.16 8.05 10.29
N VAL A 84 -3.36 7.31 11.05
CA VAL A 84 -3.28 7.44 12.52
C VAL A 84 -2.93 8.88 12.96
N GLU A 85 -1.94 9.50 12.30
CA GLU A 85 -1.48 10.85 12.63
C GLU A 85 -2.58 11.91 12.47
N ARG A 86 -3.39 11.81 11.40
CA ARG A 86 -4.40 12.82 11.08
C ARG A 86 -5.54 12.89 12.09
N ARG A 87 -5.98 11.77 12.66
CA ARG A 87 -7.21 11.72 13.47
C ARG A 87 -7.00 11.77 14.99
N ARG A 88 -5.75 11.72 15.51
CA ARG A 88 -5.46 11.49 16.97
C ARG A 88 -6.28 10.35 17.60
N GLN A 89 -6.87 9.52 16.76
CA GLN A 89 -7.77 8.42 17.03
C GLN A 89 -7.35 7.33 16.06
N ARG A 90 -7.16 6.13 16.59
CA ARG A 90 -6.80 4.92 15.84
C ARG A 90 -7.85 4.74 14.74
N ILE A 91 -7.51 5.06 13.49
CA ILE A 91 -8.48 5.22 12.39
C ILE A 91 -9.37 3.98 12.26
N ARG A 92 -10.67 4.29 12.13
CA ARG A 92 -11.77 3.32 12.12
C ARG A 92 -12.00 2.71 10.74
N THR A 93 -11.40 3.26 9.69
CA THR A 93 -11.61 2.78 8.32
C THR A 93 -10.40 1.99 7.81
N PRO A 94 -10.56 0.67 7.59
CA PRO A 94 -9.50 -0.15 7.02
C PRO A 94 -9.22 0.28 5.58
N ASP A 95 -7.95 0.46 5.22
CA ASP A 95 -7.53 0.54 3.82
C ASP A 95 -7.55 -0.88 3.21
N VAL A 96 -8.75 -1.27 2.77
CA VAL A 96 -9.01 -2.63 2.25
C VAL A 96 -8.24 -2.89 0.97
N ASP A 97 -8.10 -1.89 0.10
CA ASP A 97 -7.39 -2.00 -1.18
C ASP A 97 -5.90 -2.26 -0.97
N ALA A 98 -5.26 -1.56 -0.02
CA ALA A 98 -3.87 -1.83 0.33
C ALA A 98 -3.66 -3.24 0.90
N VAL A 99 -4.61 -3.74 1.70
CA VAL A 99 -4.55 -5.11 2.23
C VAL A 99 -4.78 -6.15 1.15
N ALA A 100 -5.73 -5.93 0.24
CA ALA A 100 -5.96 -6.81 -0.91
C ALA A 100 -4.69 -6.95 -1.76
N ALA A 101 -4.07 -5.82 -2.13
CA ALA A 101 -2.82 -5.81 -2.89
C ALA A 101 -1.66 -6.51 -2.14
N ALA A 102 -1.60 -6.42 -0.82
CA ALA A 102 -0.61 -7.14 -0.02
C ALA A 102 -0.86 -8.66 -0.04
N LEU A 103 -2.11 -9.10 0.12
CA LEU A 103 -2.47 -10.51 0.06
C LEU A 103 -2.19 -11.12 -1.32
N GLU A 104 -2.54 -10.41 -2.40
CA GLU A 104 -2.22 -10.83 -3.78
C GLU A 104 -0.71 -10.90 -4.04
N ALA A 105 0.08 -10.07 -3.35
CA ALA A 105 1.53 -10.14 -3.36
C ALA A 105 2.11 -11.26 -2.48
N GLY A 106 1.26 -12.05 -1.82
CA GLY A 106 1.66 -13.18 -0.96
C GLY A 106 1.90 -12.82 0.50
N ALA A 107 1.46 -11.65 0.97
CA ALA A 107 1.58 -11.28 2.38
C ALA A 107 0.76 -12.21 3.27
N THR A 108 1.34 -12.56 4.42
CA THR A 108 0.63 -13.28 5.47
C THR A 108 -0.11 -12.31 6.39
N TRP A 109 -1.15 -12.80 7.08
CA TRP A 109 -1.86 -12.02 8.11
C TRP A 109 -0.96 -11.56 9.25
N LYS A 110 0.15 -12.26 9.50
CA LYS A 110 1.18 -11.83 10.45
C LYS A 110 1.84 -10.54 9.98
N GLN A 111 2.35 -10.53 8.76
CA GLN A 111 3.02 -9.35 8.16
C GLN A 111 2.06 -8.17 8.01
N ILE A 112 0.81 -8.43 7.64
CA ILE A 112 -0.25 -7.40 7.58
C ILE A 112 -0.49 -6.79 8.96
N GLY A 113 -0.63 -7.63 10.00
CA GLY A 113 -0.79 -7.17 11.39
C GLY A 113 0.35 -6.27 11.83
N GLU A 114 1.59 -6.71 11.60
CA GLU A 114 2.80 -5.93 11.91
C GLU A 114 2.82 -4.58 11.16
N ALA A 115 2.53 -4.57 9.86
CA ALA A 115 2.51 -3.36 9.04
C ALA A 115 1.49 -2.32 9.52
N VAL A 116 0.31 -2.75 9.99
CA VAL A 116 -0.76 -1.87 10.48
C VAL A 116 -0.68 -1.59 11.98
N GLY A 117 0.36 -2.08 12.69
CA GLY A 117 0.49 -1.90 14.14
C GLY A 117 -0.61 -2.59 14.95
N SER A 118 -1.03 -3.79 14.53
CA SER A 118 -2.08 -4.59 15.14
C SER A 118 -1.68 -6.07 15.31
N MET A 119 -2.42 -6.79 16.16
CA MET A 119 -2.23 -8.24 16.27
C MET A 119 -2.77 -8.94 15.01
N PRO A 120 -2.13 -10.02 14.54
CA PRO A 120 -2.54 -10.72 13.31
C PRO A 120 -4.01 -11.15 13.31
N ALA A 121 -4.51 -11.68 14.43
CA ALA A 121 -5.91 -12.11 14.57
C ALA A 121 -6.90 -10.93 14.47
N VAL A 122 -6.53 -9.76 15.01
CA VAL A 122 -7.35 -8.54 14.95
C VAL A 122 -7.38 -8.00 13.52
N ALA A 123 -6.24 -7.97 12.84
CA ALA A 123 -6.18 -7.59 11.42
C ALA A 123 -7.02 -8.55 10.56
N HIS A 124 -6.84 -9.87 10.73
CA HIS A 124 -7.64 -10.86 10.01
C HIS A 124 -9.15 -10.65 10.21
N GLY A 125 -9.64 -10.56 11.45
CA GLY A 125 -11.06 -10.35 11.72
C GLY A 125 -11.60 -9.02 11.14
N ARG A 126 -10.78 -7.96 11.15
CA ARG A 126 -11.15 -6.64 10.62
C ARG A 126 -11.25 -6.64 9.09
N TYR A 127 -10.23 -7.15 8.40
CA TYR A 127 -10.13 -7.03 6.94
C TYR A 127 -10.87 -8.15 6.21
N ARG A 128 -10.89 -9.38 6.75
CA ARG A 128 -11.50 -10.55 6.07
C ARG A 128 -12.98 -10.37 5.73
N GLN A 129 -13.72 -9.62 6.54
CA GLN A 129 -15.16 -9.35 6.32
C GLN A 129 -15.42 -8.33 5.20
N ARG A 130 -14.39 -7.63 4.74
CA ARG A 130 -14.48 -6.49 3.81
C ARG A 130 -13.74 -6.73 2.48
N LEU A 131 -12.98 -7.83 2.41
CA LEU A 131 -12.33 -8.38 1.22
C LEU A 131 -13.24 -9.44 0.59
#